data_AF-A0A7Y8GRC1-F1
#
_entry.id   AF-A0A7Y8GRC1-F1
#
_cell.length_a   1.000
_cell.length_b   1.000
_cell.length_c   1.000
_cell.angle_alpha   90.00
_cell.angle_beta   90.00
_cell.angle_gamma   90.00
#
_symmetry.space_group_name_H-M   'P 1'
#
loop_
_entity.id
_entity.type
_entity.pdbx_description
1 polymer ?
#
loop_
_entity_poly.entity_id
_entity_poly.type
_entity_poly.pdbx_seq_one_letter_code
_entity_poly.pdbx_strand_id
1 'polypeptide(L)'
;MEIPPWGRAVSGVVGGIIATGLVAYWARGLQTHYRGWSRAALRRRHRTTIRVANTLFFAGLLGGVALYPLGGFASNDHRPAFLGFGFASLLPLLALIVIPLLTGRNIREAFVAFAVGQGAPVWATYLPLAGGLVCLAVALVGFLPSGS
;
A
#
# COMPACT_ATOMS: atom_id res chain seq x y z
N MET A 1 10.75 26.84 16.95
CA MET A 1 9.82 26.07 17.80
C MET A 1 10.30 24.64 17.81
N GLU A 2 10.86 24.19 18.93
CA GLU A 2 11.27 22.79 19.11
C GLU A 2 10.02 21.94 19.30
N ILE A 3 9.77 21.00 18.38
CA ILE A 3 8.67 20.04 18.53
C ILE A 3 9.12 19.04 19.59
N PRO A 4 8.38 18.87 20.71
CA PRO A 4 8.74 17.91 21.74
C PRO A 4 8.89 16.50 21.14
N PRO A 5 9.82 15.66 21.63
CA PRO A 5 10.11 14.35 21.04
C PRO A 5 8.87 13.41 21.03
N TRP A 6 7.93 13.61 21.96
CA TRP A 6 6.65 12.90 21.98
C TRP A 6 5.68 13.32 20.86
N GLY A 7 5.88 14.49 20.24
CA GLY A 7 5.02 15.00 19.17
C GLY A 7 4.94 14.07 17.95
N ARG A 8 6.04 13.38 17.61
CA ARG A 8 6.06 12.39 16.51
C ARG A 8 5.35 11.09 16.88
N ALA A 9 5.50 10.65 18.13
CA ALA A 9 4.80 9.47 18.63
C ALA A 9 3.29 9.73 18.69
N VAL A 10 2.88 10.90 19.19
CA VAL A 10 1.48 11.30 19.26
C VAL A 10 0.87 11.47 17.87
N SER A 11 1.56 12.10 16.92
CA SER A 11 1.03 12.21 15.55
C SER A 11 0.86 10.85 14.87
N GLY A 12 1.78 9.91 15.11
CA GLY A 12 1.66 8.52 14.63
C GLY A 12 0.46 7.79 15.24
N VAL A 13 0.27 7.90 16.56
CA VAL A 13 -0.86 7.29 17.26
C VAL A 13 -2.19 7.89 16.80
N VAL A 14 -2.28 9.22 16.71
CA VAL A 14 -3.48 9.93 16.24
C VAL A 14 -3.81 9.51 14.79
N GLY A 15 -2.80 9.47 13.91
CA GLY A 15 -2.96 8.98 12.55
C GLY A 15 -3.47 7.54 12.50
N GLY A 16 -2.93 6.64 13.34
CA GLY A 16 -3.39 5.26 13.45
C GLY A 16 -4.84 5.12 13.93
N ILE A 17 -5.26 5.93 14.91
CA ILE A 17 -6.64 5.95 15.41
C ILE A 17 -7.60 6.43 14.31
N ILE A 18 -7.26 7.53 13.64
CA ILE A 18 -8.07 8.07 12.54
C ILE A 18 -8.20 7.04 11.41
N ALA A 19 -7.08 6.45 10.98
CA ALA A 19 -7.08 5.44 9.93
C ALA A 19 -7.94 4.22 10.30
N THR A 20 -7.82 3.74 11.54
CA THR A 20 -8.61 2.61 12.04
C THR A 20 -10.10 2.94 12.08
N GLY A 21 -10.46 4.14 12.58
CA GLY A 21 -11.84 4.60 12.62
C GLY A 21 -12.45 4.73 11.22
N LEU A 22 -11.68 5.24 10.26
CA LEU A 22 -12.11 5.38 8.88
C LEU A 22 -12.34 4.02 8.20
N VAL A 23 -11.43 3.06 8.40
CA VAL A 23 -11.60 1.67 7.93
C VAL A 23 -12.82 1.02 8.58
N ALA A 24 -13.03 1.21 9.89
CA ALA A 24 -14.19 0.68 10.59
C ALA A 24 -15.50 1.29 10.07
N TYR A 25 -15.50 2.58 9.74
CA TYR A 25 -16.63 3.25 9.12
C TYR A 25 -16.95 2.66 7.74
N TRP A 26 -15.94 2.52 6.88
CA TRP A 26 -16.13 1.95 5.55
C TRP A 26 -16.56 0.48 5.57
N ALA A 27 -15.99 -0.33 6.46
CA ALA A 27 -16.29 -1.76 6.55
C ALA A 27 -17.78 -2.05 6.78
N ARG A 28 -18.49 -1.14 7.48
CA ARG A 28 -19.94 -1.20 7.72
C ARG A 28 -20.77 -1.03 6.45
N GLY A 29 -20.30 -0.24 5.48
CA GLY A 29 -21.03 0.11 4.26
C GLY A 29 -20.66 -0.71 3.01
N LEU A 30 -19.71 -1.64 3.10
CA LEU A 30 -19.30 -2.44 1.95
C LEU A 30 -20.44 -3.34 1.43
N GLN A 31 -20.34 -3.84 0.19
CA GLN A 31 -21.30 -4.82 -0.35
C GLN A 31 -21.01 -6.23 0.15
N THR A 32 -22.00 -6.97 0.63
CA THR A 32 -21.84 -8.33 1.19
C THR A 32 -21.58 -9.42 0.15
N HIS A 33 -21.94 -9.18 -1.11
CA HIS A 33 -21.82 -10.13 -2.21
C HIS A 33 -21.16 -9.48 -3.42
N TYR A 34 -20.29 -10.21 -4.11
CA TYR A 34 -19.69 -9.82 -5.39
C TYR A 34 -19.81 -10.98 -6.38
N ARG A 35 -20.51 -10.77 -7.51
CA ARG A 35 -20.77 -11.81 -8.54
C ARG A 35 -21.25 -13.16 -7.96
N GLY A 36 -22.16 -13.11 -6.98
CA GLY A 36 -22.71 -14.31 -6.32
C GLY A 36 -21.82 -14.94 -5.24
N TRP A 37 -20.60 -14.44 -5.03
CA TRP A 37 -19.72 -14.89 -3.94
C TRP A 37 -19.89 -14.01 -2.70
N SER A 38 -19.99 -14.63 -1.53
CA SER A 38 -19.90 -13.91 -0.26
C SER A 38 -18.48 -13.36 -0.05
N ARG A 39 -18.34 -12.24 0.68
CA ARG A 39 -17.02 -11.67 1.03
C ARG A 39 -16.07 -12.72 1.61
N ALA A 40 -16.58 -13.58 2.49
CA ALA A 40 -15.79 -14.60 3.17
C ALA A 40 -15.26 -15.64 2.18
N ALA A 41 -16.09 -16.07 1.22
CA ALA A 41 -15.70 -17.02 0.19
C ALA A 41 -14.65 -16.41 -0.77
N LEU A 42 -14.88 -15.17 -1.21
CA LEU A 42 -13.94 -14.45 -2.08
C LEU A 42 -12.58 -14.23 -1.40
N ARG A 43 -12.59 -13.82 -0.12
CA ARG A 43 -11.36 -13.64 0.67
C ARG A 43 -10.62 -14.95 0.91
N ARG A 44 -11.32 -16.06 1.17
CA ARG A 44 -10.71 -17.38 1.31
C ARG A 44 -10.05 -17.82 0.00
N ARG A 45 -10.73 -17.63 -1.13
CA ARG A 45 -10.22 -17.98 -2.47
C ARG A 45 -8.93 -17.24 -2.83
N HIS A 46 -8.81 -15.96 -2.45
CA HIS A 46 -7.64 -15.12 -2.74
C HIS A 46 -6.70 -14.90 -1.54
N ARG A 47 -6.79 -15.71 -0.48
CA ARG A 47 -6.03 -15.49 0.77
C ARG A 47 -4.52 -15.42 0.55
N THR A 48 -3.97 -16.28 -0.30
CA THR A 48 -2.54 -16.29 -0.63
C THR A 48 -2.13 -15.01 -1.35
N THR A 49 -2.91 -14.59 -2.36
CA THR A 49 -2.66 -13.34 -3.09
C THR A 49 -2.68 -12.14 -2.15
N ILE A 50 -3.66 -12.05 -1.25
CA ILE A 50 -3.77 -10.96 -0.26
C ILE A 50 -2.58 -10.96 0.70
N ARG A 51 -2.17 -12.14 1.19
CA ARG A 51 -1.00 -12.25 2.09
C ARG A 51 0.27 -11.78 1.42
N VAL A 52 0.55 -12.28 0.21
CA VAL A 52 1.74 -11.88 -0.55
C VAL A 52 1.73 -10.39 -0.85
N ALA A 53 0.58 -9.84 -1.27
CA ALA A 53 0.42 -8.41 -1.50
C ALA A 53 0.73 -7.60 -0.23
N ASN A 54 0.20 -7.98 0.94
CA ASN A 54 0.49 -7.29 2.20
C ASN A 54 1.97 -7.41 2.60
N THR A 55 2.56 -8.60 2.48
CA THR A 55 4.00 -8.80 2.78
C THR A 55 4.87 -7.91 1.92
N LEU A 56 4.58 -7.83 0.62
CA LEU A 56 5.31 -6.99 -0.32
C LEU A 56 5.11 -5.49 -0.05
N PHE A 57 3.91 -5.08 0.37
CA PHE A 57 3.64 -3.70 0.77
C PHE A 57 4.56 -3.28 1.92
N PHE A 58 4.60 -4.07 3.00
CA PHE A 58 5.46 -3.79 4.15
C PHE A 58 6.94 -3.90 3.81
N ALA A 59 7.34 -4.86 2.97
CA ALA A 59 8.72 -4.98 2.51
C ALA A 59 9.16 -3.73 1.75
N GLY A 60 8.31 -3.16 0.88
CA GLY A 60 8.60 -1.91 0.18
C GLY A 60 8.77 -0.72 1.13
N LEU A 61 7.88 -0.57 2.13
CA LEU A 61 7.98 0.51 3.12
C LEU A 61 9.25 0.39 3.97
N LEU A 62 9.52 -0.80 4.51
CA LEU A 62 10.71 -1.05 5.32
C LEU A 62 11.98 -0.89 4.49
N GLY A 63 11.97 -1.32 3.23
CA GLY A 63 13.06 -1.10 2.28
C GLY A 63 13.36 0.38 2.10
N GLY A 64 12.34 1.21 1.88
CA GLY A 64 12.50 2.67 1.76
C GLY A 64 13.08 3.34 3.01
N VAL A 65 12.64 2.91 4.19
CA VAL A 65 13.21 3.40 5.46
C VAL A 65 14.66 2.96 5.62
N ALA A 66 14.98 1.71 5.25
CA ALA A 66 16.33 1.18 5.32
C ALA A 66 17.30 1.87 4.34
N LEU A 67 16.81 2.46 3.25
CA LEU A 67 17.65 3.23 2.33
C LEU A 67 18.28 4.47 3.00
N TYR A 68 17.66 5.07 4.01
CA TYR A 68 18.27 6.22 4.71
C TYR A 68 19.63 5.88 5.33
N PRO A 69 19.75 4.90 6.24
CA PRO A 69 21.04 4.51 6.79
C PRO A 69 21.94 3.79 5.78
N LEU A 70 21.39 2.94 4.91
CA LEU A 70 22.20 2.10 4.00
C LEU A 70 22.72 2.85 2.77
N GLY A 71 21.96 3.82 2.27
CA GLY A 71 22.30 4.62 1.10
C GLY A 71 22.98 5.95 1.43
N GLY A 72 23.19 6.26 2.71
CA GLY A 72 23.80 7.52 3.14
C GLY A 72 22.94 8.76 2.85
N PHE A 73 21.62 8.60 2.72
CA PHE A 73 20.71 9.71 2.42
C PHE A 73 20.45 10.56 3.66
N ALA A 74 20.38 11.88 3.46
CA ALA A 74 20.01 12.80 4.53
C ALA A 74 18.55 12.61 4.94
N SER A 75 18.22 12.89 6.21
CA SER A 75 16.87 12.71 6.76
C SER A 75 15.80 13.62 6.13
N ASN A 76 16.21 14.67 5.42
CA ASN A 76 15.33 15.58 4.70
C ASN A 76 15.19 15.23 3.21
N ASP A 77 15.92 14.22 2.72
CA ASP A 77 15.77 13.76 1.34
C ASP A 77 14.48 12.94 1.21
N HIS A 78 13.64 13.33 0.26
CA HIS A 78 12.35 12.69 -0.01
C HIS A 78 12.47 11.48 -0.94
N ARG A 79 13.59 11.33 -1.68
CA ARG A 79 13.77 10.25 -2.67
C ARG A 79 13.66 8.85 -2.07
N PRO A 80 14.31 8.52 -0.93
CA PRO A 80 14.21 7.18 -0.35
C PRO A 80 12.79 6.84 0.12
N ALA A 81 12.09 7.82 0.72
CA ALA A 81 10.69 7.68 1.11
C ALA A 81 9.78 7.47 -0.10
N PHE A 82 9.99 8.22 -1.19
CA PHE A 82 9.20 8.09 -2.41
C PHE A 82 9.46 6.76 -3.15
N LEU A 83 10.71 6.29 -3.17
CA LEU A 83 11.04 4.94 -3.66
C LEU A 83 10.35 3.87 -2.81
N GLY A 84 10.46 3.97 -1.48
CA GLY A 84 9.85 3.04 -0.55
C GLY A 84 8.34 2.93 -0.72
N PHE A 85 7.66 4.08 -0.72
CA PHE A 85 6.22 4.12 -0.93
C PHE A 85 5.84 3.67 -2.35
N GLY A 86 6.66 4.00 -3.34
CA GLY A 86 6.51 3.55 -4.71
C GLY A 86 6.56 2.03 -4.87
N PHE A 87 7.58 1.38 -4.31
CA PHE A 87 7.69 -0.08 -4.30
C PHE A 87 6.61 -0.73 -3.43
N ALA A 88 6.29 -0.13 -2.28
CA ALA A 88 5.19 -0.58 -1.43
C ALA A 88 3.87 -0.58 -2.19
N SER A 89 3.67 0.31 -3.16
CA SER A 89 2.47 0.34 -4.00
C SER A 89 2.57 -0.56 -5.25
N LEU A 90 3.72 -0.61 -5.91
CA LEU A 90 3.92 -1.39 -7.13
C LEU A 90 3.91 -2.91 -6.87
N LEU A 91 4.65 -3.37 -5.85
CA LEU A 91 4.83 -4.81 -5.62
C LEU A 91 3.51 -5.54 -5.29
N PRO A 92 2.60 -4.99 -4.45
CA PRO A 92 1.29 -5.59 -4.23
C PRO A 92 0.43 -5.59 -5.49
N LEU A 93 0.48 -4.53 -6.31
CA LEU A 93 -0.25 -4.48 -7.59
C LEU A 93 0.22 -5.60 -8.53
N LEU A 94 1.53 -5.81 -8.64
CA LEU A 94 2.09 -6.91 -9.42
C LEU A 94 1.63 -8.26 -8.86
N ALA A 95 1.65 -8.46 -7.53
CA ALA A 95 1.16 -9.70 -6.92
C ALA A 95 -0.34 -9.94 -7.18
N LEU A 96 -1.16 -8.89 -7.16
CA LEU A 96 -2.60 -8.95 -7.47
C LEU A 96 -2.89 -9.25 -8.94
N ILE A 97 -1.93 -9.07 -9.84
CA ILE A 97 -2.05 -9.40 -11.27
C ILE A 97 -1.45 -10.79 -11.54
N VAL A 98 -0.20 -10.99 -11.16
CA VAL A 98 0.61 -12.17 -11.50
C VAL A 98 0.07 -13.43 -10.83
N ILE A 99 -0.25 -13.40 -9.53
CA ILE A 99 -0.69 -14.61 -8.82
C ILE A 99 -2.02 -15.13 -9.36
N PRO A 100 -3.07 -14.29 -9.56
CA PRO A 100 -4.30 -14.75 -10.19
C PRO A 100 -4.08 -15.29 -11.60
N LEU A 101 -3.25 -14.63 -12.43
CA LEU A 101 -2.91 -15.12 -13.76
C LEU A 101 -2.30 -16.52 -13.72
N LEU A 102 -1.27 -16.74 -12.89
CA LEU A 102 -0.59 -18.03 -12.75
C LEU A 102 -1.48 -19.12 -12.14
N THR A 103 -2.53 -18.73 -11.40
CA THR A 103 -3.46 -19.68 -10.76
C THR A 103 -4.78 -19.85 -11.52
N GLY A 104 -4.90 -19.28 -12.73
CA GLY A 104 -6.11 -19.35 -13.56
C GLY A 104 -7.32 -18.64 -12.95
N ARG A 105 -7.09 -17.64 -12.07
CA ARG A 105 -8.12 -16.90 -11.35
C ARG A 105 -8.35 -15.52 -11.98
N ASN A 106 -9.53 -14.97 -11.73
CA ASN A 106 -9.87 -13.65 -12.23
C ASN A 106 -9.10 -12.55 -11.48
N ILE A 107 -8.38 -11.70 -12.23
CA ILE A 107 -7.62 -10.57 -11.68
C ILE A 107 -8.55 -9.58 -10.96
N ARG A 108 -9.70 -9.24 -11.56
CA ARG A 108 -10.66 -8.29 -10.96
C ARG A 108 -11.19 -8.80 -9.62
N GLU A 109 -11.41 -10.11 -9.49
CA GLU A 109 -11.81 -10.72 -8.22
C GLU A 109 -10.72 -10.60 -7.15
N ALA A 110 -9.45 -10.77 -7.51
CA ALA A 110 -8.33 -10.60 -6.58
C ALA A 110 -8.23 -9.15 -6.07
N PHE A 111 -8.40 -8.19 -6.97
CA PHE A 111 -8.45 -6.76 -6.67
C PHE A 111 -9.58 -6.40 -5.71
N VAL A 112 -10.80 -6.87 -5.98
CA VAL A 112 -11.95 -6.69 -5.09
C VAL A 112 -11.73 -7.40 -3.75
N ALA A 113 -11.21 -8.63 -3.76
CA ALA A 113 -10.91 -9.39 -2.56
C ALA A 113 -9.88 -8.69 -1.67
N PHE A 114 -8.89 -8.04 -2.28
CA PHE A 114 -7.89 -7.24 -1.58
C PHE A 114 -8.53 -6.02 -0.92
N ALA A 115 -9.30 -5.20 -1.65
CA ALA A 115 -10.00 -4.05 -1.08
C ALA A 115 -10.92 -4.43 0.09
N VAL A 116 -11.72 -5.49 -0.09
CA VAL A 116 -12.54 -6.07 0.98
C VAL A 116 -11.69 -6.56 2.15
N GLY A 117 -10.52 -7.13 1.88
CA GLY A 117 -9.54 -7.55 2.88
C GLY A 117 -9.00 -6.39 3.73
N GLN A 118 -8.88 -5.20 3.14
CA GLN A 118 -8.49 -3.96 3.83
C GLN A 118 -9.66 -3.29 4.58
N GLY A 119 -10.89 -3.78 4.43
CA GLY A 119 -12.07 -3.15 5.01
C GLY A 119 -12.44 -1.81 4.36
N ALA A 120 -11.90 -1.52 3.17
CA ALA A 120 -12.10 -0.26 2.46
C ALA A 120 -12.80 -0.49 1.10
N PRO A 121 -13.51 0.53 0.56
CA PRO A 121 -14.02 0.44 -0.79
C PRO A 121 -12.86 0.39 -1.78
N VAL A 122 -13.15 -0.18 -2.95
CA VAL A 122 -12.19 -0.40 -4.03
C VAL A 122 -11.43 0.89 -4.40
N TRP A 123 -12.14 2.01 -4.56
CA TRP A 123 -11.54 3.30 -4.89
C TRP A 123 -10.57 3.80 -3.81
N ALA A 124 -10.94 3.67 -2.53
CA ALA A 124 -10.11 4.15 -1.42
C ALA A 124 -8.83 3.32 -1.26
N THR A 125 -8.88 2.04 -1.64
CA THR A 125 -7.69 1.17 -1.63
C THR A 125 -6.73 1.53 -2.75
N TYR A 126 -7.22 2.01 -3.89
CA TYR A 126 -6.37 2.29 -5.06
C TYR A 126 -5.78 3.68 -5.09
N LEU A 127 -6.40 4.65 -4.42
CA LEU A 127 -5.81 5.99 -4.26
C LEU A 127 -4.36 5.97 -3.73
N PRO A 128 -4.05 5.29 -2.59
CA PRO A 128 -2.67 5.23 -2.10
C PRO A 128 -1.76 4.43 -3.04
N LEU A 129 -2.26 3.39 -3.71
CA LEU A 129 -1.46 2.64 -4.68
C LEU A 129 -1.09 3.51 -5.89
N ALA A 130 -2.04 4.25 -6.45
CA ALA A 130 -1.82 5.20 -7.53
C ALA A 130 -0.87 6.32 -7.10
N GLY A 131 -1.07 6.89 -5.90
CA GLY A 131 -0.18 7.88 -5.31
C GLY A 131 1.25 7.37 -5.16
N GLY A 132 1.42 6.11 -4.73
CA GLY A 132 2.75 5.50 -4.65
C GLY A 132 3.42 5.37 -6.02
N LEU A 133 2.69 4.98 -7.07
CA LEU A 133 3.26 4.93 -8.43
C LEU A 133 3.72 6.32 -8.91
N VAL A 134 2.98 7.38 -8.57
CA VAL A 134 3.41 8.76 -8.84
C VAL A 134 4.68 9.09 -8.07
N CYS A 135 4.75 8.79 -6.77
CA CYS A 135 5.97 8.96 -5.98
C CYS A 135 7.16 8.19 -6.57
N LEU A 136 6.95 6.97 -7.05
CA LEU A 136 7.99 6.17 -7.71
C LEU A 136 8.52 6.88 -8.95
N ALA A 137 7.63 7.36 -9.82
CA ALA A 137 8.02 8.09 -11.03
C ALA A 137 8.82 9.36 -10.68
N VAL A 138 8.35 10.15 -9.69
CA VAL A 138 9.04 11.35 -9.23
C VAL A 138 10.43 11.03 -8.69
N ALA A 139 10.55 9.98 -7.85
CA ALA A 139 11.84 9.56 -7.34
C ALA A 139 12.81 9.14 -8.45
N LEU A 140 12.34 8.32 -9.40
CA LEU A 140 13.17 7.85 -10.52
C LEU A 140 13.65 9.01 -11.39
N VAL A 141 12.79 9.99 -11.68
CA VAL A 141 13.18 11.21 -12.39
C VAL A 141 14.23 12.00 -11.60
N GLY A 142 14.09 12.08 -10.28
CA GLY A 142 15.07 12.73 -9.41
C GLY A 142 16.45 12.06 -9.36
N PHE A 143 16.58 10.82 -9.84
CA PHE A 143 17.85 10.10 -9.99
C PHE A 143 18.44 10.16 -11.40
N LEU A 144 17.70 10.68 -12.39
CA LEU A 144 18.25 10.87 -13.73
C LEU A 144 19.33 11.96 -13.68
N PRO A 145 20.49 11.76 -14.34
CA PRO A 145 21.45 12.83 -14.53
C PRO A 145 20.75 13.96 -15.29
N SER A 146 20.63 15.14 -14.69
CA SER A 146 20.31 16.35 -15.44
C SER A 146 21.45 16.55 -16.42
N GLY A 147 21.21 16.28 -17.71
CA GLY A 147 22.21 16.44 -18.76
C GLY A 147 22.88 17.80 -18.65
N SER A 148 24.20 17.76 -18.43
CA SER A 148 25.14 18.88 -18.57
C SER A 148 25.28 19.27 -20.03
#